data_AF-A0A318Z3I6-F1
#
_entry.id   AF-A0A318Z3I6-F1
#
_cell.length_a   1.000
_cell.length_b   1.000
_cell.length_c   1.000
_cell.angle_alpha   90.00
_cell.angle_beta   90.00
_cell.angle_gamma   90.00
#
_symmetry.space_group_name_H-M   'P 1'
#
loop_
_entity.id
_entity.type
_entity.pdbx_description
1 polymer ?
#
loop_
_entity_poly.entity_id
_entity_poly.type
_entity_poly.pdbx_seq_one_letter_code
_entity_poly.pdbx_strand_id
1 'polypeptide(L)'
;MASIARQSSPLLRSAFRAPFATKNVAQVVAFHASAKKQILPPLPQTIQGTMNDPAPIPKSHPTEGSYHWTFERIVSAGLVPLCIAPFAAGSMSPVMDAVLCSAIVVHSHIGFHASITDYFPTRRVPKTHTFMIWLLRAFTLSTAVGLYEFETNDVGVTEALRRVWNA
;
A
#
# COMPACT_ATOMS: atom_id res chain seq x y z
N MET A 1 -5.05 -7.18 -94.17
CA MET A 1 -6.46 -7.56 -93.95
C MET A 1 -6.49 -8.84 -93.11
N ALA A 2 -7.55 -8.99 -92.30
CA ALA A 2 -7.89 -10.01 -91.29
C ALA A 2 -7.43 -11.48 -91.58
N SER A 3 -7.26 -12.38 -90.62
CA SER A 3 -8.29 -12.90 -89.70
C SER A 3 -7.70 -13.98 -88.75
N ILE A 4 -7.81 -13.83 -87.43
CA ILE A 4 -8.65 -14.58 -86.45
C ILE A 4 -8.43 -16.12 -86.35
N ALA A 5 -7.71 -16.47 -85.27
CA ALA A 5 -7.92 -17.47 -84.20
C ALA A 5 -8.41 -18.92 -84.45
N ARG A 6 -7.74 -19.88 -83.78
CA ARG A 6 -8.42 -20.95 -83.04
C ARG A 6 -7.63 -21.48 -81.82
N GLN A 7 -8.43 -21.89 -80.84
CA GLN A 7 -8.23 -22.31 -79.45
C GLN A 7 -7.15 -23.37 -79.15
N SER A 8 -6.59 -23.25 -77.94
CA SER A 8 -5.99 -24.36 -77.20
C SER A 8 -6.58 -24.42 -75.79
N SER A 9 -6.89 -25.64 -75.34
CA SER A 9 -7.30 -25.96 -73.96
C SER A 9 -6.47 -27.14 -73.49
N PRO A 10 -6.00 -27.13 -72.23
CA PRO A 10 -6.09 -28.37 -71.48
C PRO A 10 -6.50 -28.20 -70.01
N LEU A 11 -7.48 -29.04 -69.63
CA LEU A 11 -7.46 -29.97 -68.48
C LEU A 11 -7.15 -29.40 -67.08
N LEU A 12 -8.23 -29.18 -66.31
CA LEU A 12 -8.20 -29.13 -64.85
C LEU A 12 -7.74 -30.48 -64.27
N ARG A 13 -6.66 -30.47 -63.48
CA ARG A 13 -6.39 -31.51 -62.48
C ARG A 13 -6.78 -30.97 -61.10
N SER A 14 -7.88 -31.50 -60.57
CA SER A 14 -8.23 -31.35 -59.15
C SER A 14 -7.33 -32.25 -58.31
N ALA A 15 -6.51 -31.66 -57.44
CA ALA A 15 -5.77 -32.37 -56.41
C ALA A 15 -6.48 -32.15 -55.07
N PHE A 16 -7.32 -33.08 -54.66
CA PHE A 16 -7.79 -33.15 -53.27
C PHE A 16 -6.63 -33.60 -52.38
N ARG A 17 -5.94 -32.66 -51.74
CA ARG A 17 -5.02 -32.92 -50.64
C ARG A 17 -5.70 -32.46 -49.35
N ALA A 18 -6.21 -33.40 -48.56
CA ALA A 18 -6.69 -33.10 -47.22
C ALA A 18 -5.49 -32.69 -46.35
N PRO A 19 -5.49 -31.51 -45.70
CA PRO A 19 -4.52 -31.25 -44.67
C PRO A 19 -5.05 -31.86 -43.37
N PHE A 20 -4.40 -32.94 -42.91
CA PHE A 20 -4.43 -33.28 -41.49
C PHE A 20 -3.75 -32.13 -40.73
N ALA A 21 -4.54 -31.13 -40.37
CA ALA A 21 -4.13 -30.07 -39.47
C ALA A 21 -4.08 -30.67 -38.06
N THR A 22 -2.92 -31.22 -37.68
CA THR A 22 -2.59 -31.42 -36.27
C THR A 22 -2.47 -30.03 -35.65
N LYS A 23 -3.61 -29.49 -35.18
CA LYS A 23 -3.60 -28.37 -34.26
C LYS A 23 -2.85 -28.87 -33.04
N ASN A 24 -1.59 -28.45 -32.89
CA ASN A 24 -0.92 -28.43 -31.60
C ASN A 24 -1.74 -27.51 -30.70
N VAL A 25 -2.80 -28.05 -30.11
CA VAL A 25 -3.41 -27.47 -28.93
C VAL A 25 -2.41 -27.78 -27.83
N ALA A 26 -1.38 -26.94 -27.72
CA ALA A 26 -0.71 -26.77 -26.46
C ALA A 26 -1.80 -26.33 -25.49
N GLN A 27 -2.41 -27.30 -24.83
CA GLN A 27 -3.36 -27.08 -23.76
C GLN A 27 -2.51 -26.54 -22.62
N VAL A 28 -2.24 -25.24 -22.68
CA VAL A 28 -1.62 -24.50 -21.59
C VAL A 28 -2.61 -24.62 -20.46
N VAL A 29 -2.34 -25.56 -19.55
CA VAL A 29 -3.17 -25.81 -18.39
C VAL A 29 -3.06 -24.58 -17.51
N ALA A 30 -4.04 -23.69 -17.63
CA ALA A 30 -4.10 -22.41 -16.95
C ALA A 30 -4.48 -22.62 -15.47
N PHE A 31 -3.56 -23.09 -14.64
CA PHE A 31 -3.79 -23.18 -13.20
C PHE A 31 -3.60 -21.85 -12.46
N HIS A 32 -3.29 -20.74 -13.14
CA HIS A 32 -3.37 -19.38 -12.59
C HIS A 32 -3.83 -18.36 -13.65
N ALA A 33 -5.12 -18.36 -14.01
CA ALA A 33 -5.71 -17.42 -14.95
C ALA A 33 -6.12 -16.06 -14.31
N SER A 34 -5.53 -15.67 -13.18
CA SER A 34 -5.79 -14.34 -12.63
C SER A 34 -5.10 -13.30 -13.52
N ALA A 35 -5.87 -12.37 -14.08
CA ALA A 35 -5.33 -11.32 -14.94
C ALA A 35 -4.22 -10.56 -14.21
N LYS A 36 -3.01 -10.54 -14.77
CA LYS A 36 -1.85 -9.86 -14.17
C LYS A 36 -2.08 -8.34 -14.16
N LYS A 37 -2.69 -7.81 -13.11
CA LYS A 37 -2.80 -6.36 -12.90
C LYS A 37 -1.49 -5.85 -12.30
N GLN A 38 -0.58 -5.38 -13.15
CA GLN A 38 0.66 -4.76 -12.69
C GLN A 38 0.39 -3.35 -12.16
N ILE A 39 0.11 -3.27 -10.85
CA ILE A 39 0.08 -2.00 -10.14
C ILE A 39 1.53 -1.53 -10.00
N LEU A 40 1.84 -0.34 -10.53
CA LEU A 40 3.18 0.26 -10.56
C LEU A 40 4.25 -0.63 -11.25
N PRO A 41 4.20 -0.80 -12.59
CA PRO A 41 5.23 -1.54 -13.32
C PRO A 41 6.63 -0.93 -13.10
N PRO A 42 7.72 -1.71 -13.23
CA PRO A 42 9.07 -1.20 -13.05
C PRO A 42 9.31 0.01 -13.98
N LEU A 43 10.00 1.01 -13.44
CA LEU A 43 10.39 2.19 -14.19
C LEU A 43 11.45 1.80 -15.24
N PRO A 44 11.60 2.56 -16.33
CA PRO A 44 12.70 2.33 -17.27
C PRO A 44 14.05 2.33 -16.54
N GLN A 45 14.87 1.31 -16.81
CA GLN A 45 16.22 1.23 -16.24
C GLN A 45 17.13 2.20 -17.00
N THR A 46 17.37 3.37 -16.43
CA THR A 46 18.26 4.40 -16.98
C THR A 46 19.45 4.61 -16.06
N ILE A 47 20.66 4.62 -16.60
CA ILE A 47 21.86 5.02 -15.86
C ILE A 47 21.76 6.52 -15.61
N GLN A 48 21.81 6.92 -14.33
CA GLN A 48 21.88 8.32 -13.92
C GLN A 48 23.36 8.66 -13.71
N GLY A 49 23.96 9.45 -14.61
CA GLY A 49 25.40 9.73 -14.63
C GLY A 49 26.18 8.80 -15.57
N THR A 50 27.45 8.56 -15.27
CA THR A 50 28.34 7.66 -16.01
C THR A 50 28.53 6.32 -15.29
N MET A 51 29.12 5.33 -15.97
CA MET A 51 29.41 4.00 -15.40
C MET A 51 30.35 4.05 -14.18
N ASN A 52 31.18 5.09 -14.07
CA ASN A 52 32.17 5.24 -13.00
C ASN A 52 31.70 6.17 -11.87
N ASP A 53 30.51 6.78 -11.99
CA ASP A 53 30.00 7.68 -10.96
C ASP A 53 29.40 6.88 -9.80
N PRO A 54 29.74 7.20 -8.54
CA PRO A 54 29.12 6.55 -7.38
C PRO A 54 27.63 6.88 -7.32
N ALA A 55 26.83 5.93 -6.83
CA ALA A 55 25.41 6.18 -6.59
C ALA A 55 25.22 7.39 -5.65
N PRO A 56 24.28 8.31 -5.95
CA PRO A 56 24.09 9.49 -5.13
C PRO A 56 23.60 9.08 -3.74
N ILE A 57 24.36 9.49 -2.72
CA ILE A 57 24.01 9.25 -1.32
C ILE A 57 23.16 10.44 -0.84
N PRO A 58 21.91 10.22 -0.39
CA PRO A 58 21.11 11.30 0.16
C PRO A 58 21.76 11.83 1.45
N LYS A 59 21.67 13.15 1.67
CA LYS A 59 22.15 13.77 2.91
C LYS A 59 21.43 13.17 4.10
N SER A 60 22.19 12.67 5.08
CA SER A 60 21.61 12.12 6.31
C SER A 60 21.01 13.25 7.17
N HIS A 61 19.85 12.96 7.77
CA HIS A 61 19.22 13.83 8.74
C HIS A 61 18.78 13.00 9.96
N PRO A 62 19.27 13.29 11.18
CA PRO A 62 18.98 12.46 12.36
C PRO A 62 17.50 12.32 12.69
N THR A 63 16.67 13.34 12.38
CA THR A 63 15.23 13.29 12.60
C THR A 63 14.49 12.34 11.68
N GLU A 64 15.09 11.93 10.56
CA GLU A 64 14.51 10.93 9.63
C GLU A 64 15.07 9.52 9.90
N GLY A 65 15.96 9.39 10.88
CA GLY A 65 16.66 8.15 11.20
C GLY A 65 16.64 7.87 12.70
N SER A 66 17.78 8.07 13.36
CA SER A 66 18.02 7.64 14.74
C SER A 66 17.06 8.23 15.77
N TYR A 67 16.73 9.53 15.66
CA TYR A 67 15.83 10.18 16.62
C TYR A 67 14.39 9.70 16.43
N HIS A 68 13.93 9.56 15.19
CA HIS A 68 12.61 9.02 14.89
C HIS A 68 12.46 7.59 15.42
N TRP A 69 13.45 6.73 15.14
CA TRP A 69 13.46 5.36 15.62
C TRP A 69 13.42 5.28 17.15
N THR A 70 14.27 6.07 17.83
CA THR A 70 14.33 6.06 19.30
C THR A 70 13.01 6.53 19.91
N PHE A 71 12.42 7.60 19.35
CA PHE A 71 11.13 8.13 19.79
C PHE A 71 10.00 7.09 19.63
N GLU A 72 9.92 6.42 18.47
CA GLU A 72 8.95 5.35 18.25
C GLU A 72 9.07 4.23 19.29
N ARG A 73 10.30 3.81 19.60
CA ARG A 73 10.53 2.73 20.57
C ARG A 73 10.13 3.17 21.97
N ILE A 74 10.41 4.41 22.36
CA ILE A 74 9.98 4.96 23.66
C ILE A 74 8.45 4.99 23.77
N VAL A 75 7.76 5.51 22.75
CA VAL A 75 6.28 5.55 22.73
C VAL A 75 5.70 4.14 22.80
N SER A 76 6.24 3.21 22.01
CA SER A 76 5.75 1.83 21.96
C SER A 76 6.01 1.07 23.26
N ALA A 77 7.20 1.23 23.85
CA ALA A 77 7.54 0.62 25.14
C ALA A 77 6.71 1.23 26.29
N GLY A 78 6.46 2.54 26.25
CA GLY A 78 5.63 3.24 27.23
C GLY A 78 4.15 2.86 27.16
N LEU A 79 3.64 2.50 25.98
CA LEU A 79 2.26 2.02 25.81
C LEU A 79 1.99 0.69 26.54
N VAL A 80 2.99 -0.20 26.64
CA VAL A 80 2.82 -1.51 27.29
C VAL A 80 2.32 -1.38 28.74
N PRO A 81 2.99 -0.65 29.66
CA PRO A 81 2.47 -0.47 31.01
C PRO A 81 1.20 0.40 31.05
N LEU A 82 1.04 1.37 30.15
CA LEU A 82 -0.17 2.20 30.08
C LEU A 82 -1.43 1.38 29.76
N CYS A 83 -1.32 0.35 28.92
CA CYS A 83 -2.44 -0.55 28.63
C CYS A 83 -2.80 -1.45 29.83
N ILE A 84 -1.85 -1.72 30.74
CA ILE A 84 -2.06 -2.57 31.92
C ILE A 84 -2.60 -1.74 33.10
N ALA A 85 -2.19 -0.48 33.21
CA ALA A 85 -2.48 0.38 34.35
C ALA A 85 -3.98 0.49 34.71
N PRO A 86 -4.94 0.63 33.76
CA PRO A 86 -6.37 0.66 34.08
C PRO A 86 -6.87 -0.61 34.79
N PHE A 87 -6.31 -1.77 34.45
CA PHE A 87 -6.67 -3.04 35.08
C PHE A 87 -6.08 -3.20 36.48
N ALA A 88 -4.87 -2.68 36.70
CA ALA A 88 -4.17 -2.80 37.98
C ALA A 88 -4.65 -1.77 39.01
N ALA A 89 -5.02 -0.55 38.58
CA ALA A 89 -5.37 0.54 39.47
C ALA A 89 -6.74 0.37 40.15
N GLY A 90 -7.65 -0.44 39.58
CA GLY A 90 -9.01 -0.68 40.11
C GLY A 90 -9.93 0.55 40.12
N SER A 91 -9.41 1.73 39.77
CA SER A 91 -10.14 2.98 39.61
C SER A 91 -9.70 3.70 38.34
N MET A 92 -10.63 4.35 37.66
CA MET A 92 -10.39 5.08 36.41
C MET A 92 -9.92 6.50 36.76
N SER A 93 -8.74 6.88 36.27
CA SER A 93 -8.22 8.25 36.40
C SER A 93 -8.31 8.95 35.04
N PRO A 94 -9.02 10.08 34.93
CA PRO A 94 -9.14 10.82 33.66
C PRO A 94 -7.78 11.23 33.08
N VAL A 95 -6.81 11.54 33.95
CA VAL A 95 -5.44 11.87 33.51
C VAL A 95 -4.75 10.66 32.90
N MET A 96 -4.91 9.48 33.50
CA MET A 96 -4.35 8.24 32.96
C MET A 96 -4.97 7.89 31.61
N ASP A 97 -6.28 8.04 31.47
CA ASP A 97 -6.99 7.78 30.23
C ASP A 97 -6.57 8.76 29.13
N ALA A 98 -6.47 10.06 29.44
CA ALA A 98 -5.95 11.06 28.52
C ALA A 98 -4.51 10.77 28.07
N VAL A 99 -3.64 10.31 28.97
CA VAL A 99 -2.25 9.91 28.62
C VAL A 99 -2.24 8.68 27.72
N LEU A 100 -3.03 7.66 28.04
CA LEU A 100 -3.18 6.45 27.23
C LEU A 100 -3.69 6.81 25.82
N CYS A 101 -4.77 7.57 25.73
CA CYS A 101 -5.37 8.05 24.49
C CYS A 101 -4.37 8.85 23.65
N SER A 102 -3.65 9.79 24.26
CA SER A 102 -2.63 10.59 23.57
C SER A 102 -1.50 9.73 23.02
N ALA A 103 -0.99 8.78 23.82
CA ALA A 103 0.07 7.87 23.41
C ALA A 103 -0.39 6.96 22.24
N ILE A 104 -1.63 6.46 22.27
CA ILE A 104 -2.22 5.66 21.19
C ILE A 104 -2.33 6.47 19.90
N VAL A 105 -2.79 7.73 19.97
CA VAL A 105 -2.89 8.62 18.79
C VAL A 105 -1.51 8.84 18.17
N VAL A 106 -0.50 9.17 18.99
CA VAL A 106 0.88 9.40 18.51
C VAL A 106 1.46 8.12 17.89
N HIS A 107 1.35 6.98 18.57
CA HIS A 107 1.83 5.69 18.07
C HIS A 107 1.18 5.33 16.72
N SER A 108 -0.13 5.50 16.63
CA SER A 108 -0.90 5.22 15.41
C SER A 108 -0.52 6.16 14.27
N HIS A 109 -0.34 7.45 14.55
CA HIS A 109 0.11 8.43 13.55
C HIS A 109 1.44 8.02 12.92
N ILE A 110 2.42 7.64 13.74
CA ILE A 110 3.75 7.25 13.25
C ILE A 110 3.66 5.93 12.46
N GLY A 111 2.92 4.94 12.95
CA GLY A 111 2.73 3.65 12.26
C GLY A 111 2.06 3.80 10.89
N PHE A 112 1.02 4.64 10.79
CA PHE A 112 0.39 4.94 9.51
C PHE A 112 1.29 5.77 8.59
N HIS A 113 2.07 6.70 9.13
CA HIS A 113 3.05 7.46 8.35
C HIS A 113 4.11 6.55 7.72
N ALA A 114 4.62 5.57 8.47
CA ALA A 114 5.53 4.55 7.96
C ALA A 114 4.87 3.72 6.84
N SER A 115 3.64 3.26 7.06
CA SER A 115 2.86 2.51 6.07
C SER A 115 2.66 3.29 4.77
N ILE A 116 2.36 4.60 4.86
CA ILE A 116 2.21 5.46 3.69
C ILE A 116 3.54 5.61 2.94
N THR A 117 4.64 5.77 3.66
CA THR A 117 5.98 5.93 3.08
C THR A 117 6.40 4.69 2.29
N ASP A 118 6.11 3.49 2.82
CA ASP A 118 6.47 2.22 2.19
C ASP A 118 5.61 1.91 0.94
N TYR A 119 4.30 2.12 1.03
CA TYR A 119 3.38 1.72 -0.05
C TYR A 119 3.11 2.80 -1.10
N PHE A 120 3.31 4.07 -0.76
CA PHE A 120 3.09 5.20 -1.68
C PHE A 120 4.37 6.02 -1.87
N PRO A 121 5.42 5.47 -2.51
CA PRO A 121 6.69 6.18 -2.61
C PRO A 121 6.56 7.48 -3.42
N THR A 122 7.11 8.56 -2.88
CA THR A 122 7.09 9.92 -3.47
C THR A 122 7.66 9.96 -4.89
N ARG A 123 8.67 9.13 -5.18
CA ARG A 123 9.30 9.03 -6.51
C ARG A 123 8.37 8.45 -7.58
N ARG A 124 7.33 7.71 -7.20
CA ARG A 124 6.40 7.02 -8.11
C ARG A 124 5.03 7.68 -8.16
N VAL A 125 4.49 8.03 -6.99
CA VAL A 125 3.11 8.49 -6.81
C VAL A 125 3.03 9.73 -5.91
N PRO A 126 3.73 10.84 -6.25
CA PRO A 126 3.87 11.99 -5.37
C PRO A 126 2.52 12.60 -4.96
N LYS A 127 1.56 12.68 -5.89
CA LYS A 127 0.22 13.22 -5.62
C LYS A 127 -0.54 12.37 -4.61
N THR A 128 -0.53 11.05 -4.80
CA THR A 128 -1.20 10.11 -3.88
C THR A 128 -0.55 10.12 -2.52
N HIS A 129 0.78 10.13 -2.45
CA HIS A 129 1.51 10.26 -1.20
C HIS A 129 1.11 11.53 -0.45
N THR A 130 1.17 12.70 -1.09
CA THR A 130 0.79 13.97 -0.47
C THR A 130 -0.67 13.94 0.02
N PHE A 131 -1.59 13.40 -0.77
CA PHE A 131 -2.98 13.25 -0.36
C PHE A 131 -3.12 12.36 0.89
N MET A 132 -2.47 11.20 0.92
CA MET A 132 -2.48 10.29 2.07
C MET A 132 -1.90 10.91 3.33
N ILE A 133 -0.82 11.71 3.21
CA ILE A 133 -0.24 12.42 4.36
C ILE A 133 -1.22 13.46 4.93
N TRP A 134 -1.88 14.24 4.08
CA TRP A 134 -2.89 15.20 4.55
C TRP A 134 -4.11 14.51 5.15
N LEU A 135 -4.55 13.41 4.55
CA LEU A 135 -5.61 12.58 5.08
C LEU A 135 -5.26 12.04 6.47
N LEU A 136 -4.05 11.51 6.65
CA LEU A 136 -3.56 11.03 7.95
C LEU A 136 -3.56 12.16 8.99
N ARG A 137 -3.09 13.36 8.64
CA ARG A 137 -3.11 14.52 9.54
C ARG A 137 -4.53 14.90 9.95
N ALA A 138 -5.45 14.92 8.99
CA ALA A 138 -6.86 15.20 9.26
C ALA A 138 -7.47 14.17 10.22
N PHE A 139 -7.23 12.87 9.99
CA PHE A 139 -7.68 11.82 10.90
C PHE A 139 -7.04 11.94 12.29
N THR A 140 -5.74 12.22 12.37
CA THR A 140 -5.04 12.34 13.64
C THR A 140 -5.62 13.47 14.49
N LEU A 141 -5.86 14.64 13.88
CA LEU A 141 -6.47 15.78 14.57
C LEU A 141 -7.93 15.50 14.94
N SER A 142 -8.70 14.91 14.02
CA SER A 142 -10.11 14.59 14.28
C SER A 142 -10.26 13.58 15.42
N THR A 143 -9.42 12.53 15.44
CA THR A 143 -9.38 11.56 16.53
C THR A 143 -8.95 12.20 17.84
N ALA A 144 -7.94 13.08 17.84
CA ALA A 144 -7.51 13.78 19.05
C ALA A 144 -8.63 14.66 19.63
N VAL A 145 -9.35 15.40 18.79
CA VAL A 145 -10.52 16.19 19.22
C VAL A 145 -11.65 15.29 19.71
N GLY A 146 -11.95 14.21 18.99
CA GLY A 146 -12.99 13.26 19.41
C GLY A 146 -12.69 12.62 20.77
N LEU A 147 -11.45 12.22 21.00
CA LEU A 147 -11.01 11.68 22.30
C LEU A 147 -11.05 12.76 23.39
N TYR A 148 -10.64 14.00 23.09
CA TYR A 148 -10.77 15.11 24.04
C TYR A 148 -12.22 15.34 24.47
N GLU A 149 -13.15 15.40 23.51
CA GLU A 149 -14.58 15.53 23.79
C GLU A 149 -15.12 14.33 24.58
N PHE A 150 -14.68 13.11 24.24
CA PHE A 150 -15.11 11.90 24.93
C PHE A 150 -14.62 11.81 26.39
N GLU A 151 -13.42 12.30 26.67
CA GLU A 151 -12.87 12.36 28.03
C GLU A 151 -13.43 13.52 28.86
N THR A 152 -13.81 14.64 28.24
CA THR A 152 -14.26 15.84 28.96
C THR A 152 -15.77 15.92 29.14
N ASN A 153 -16.54 15.49 28.14
CA ASN A 153 -18.00 15.64 28.09
C ASN A 153 -18.75 14.30 28.15
N ASP A 154 -18.04 13.16 28.10
CA ASP A 154 -18.62 11.81 28.22
C ASP A 154 -17.87 10.99 29.30
N VAL A 155 -18.03 9.68 29.28
CA VAL A 155 -17.59 8.75 30.32
C VAL A 155 -16.09 8.39 30.27
N GLY A 156 -15.40 8.70 29.17
CA GLY A 156 -14.02 8.30 28.93
C GLY A 156 -13.84 6.90 28.30
N VAL A 157 -12.71 6.67 27.64
CA VAL A 157 -12.42 5.48 26.82
C VAL A 157 -12.39 4.20 27.65
N THR A 158 -11.68 4.21 28.78
CA THR A 158 -11.52 3.02 29.63
C THR A 158 -12.84 2.56 30.24
N GLU A 159 -13.67 3.50 30.72
CA GLU A 159 -15.00 3.20 31.25
C GLU A 159 -15.99 2.80 30.15
N ALA A 160 -15.92 3.42 28.97
CA ALA A 160 -16.71 3.00 27.82
C ALA A 160 -16.41 1.55 27.42
N LEU A 161 -15.12 1.18 27.34
CA LEU A 161 -14.70 -0.20 27.07
C LEU A 161 -15.24 -1.17 28.12
N ARG A 162 -15.19 -0.79 29.41
CA ARG A 162 -15.75 -1.59 30.49
C ARG A 162 -17.26 -1.82 30.32
N ARG A 163 -18.02 -0.79 29.93
CA ARG A 163 -19.46 -0.89 29.71
C ARG A 163 -19.80 -1.78 28.51
N VAL A 164 -19.07 -1.63 27.40
CA VAL A 164 -19.23 -2.45 26.20
C VAL A 164 -18.91 -3.93 26.48
N TRP A 165 -17.91 -4.19 27.31
CA TRP A 165 -17.51 -5.57 27.63
C TRP A 165 -18.50 -6.31 28.54
N ASN A 166 -19.22 -5.57 29.40
CA ASN A 166 -20.25 -6.14 30.27
C ASN A 166 -21.66 -6.05 29.65
N ALA A 167 -21.77 -5.72 28.36
CA ALA A 167 -23.03 -5.68 27.62
C ALA A 167 -23.60 -7.08 27.34
#